data_AF-A0A839HTC2-F1
#
_entry.id   AF-A0A839HTC2-F1
#
_cell.length_a   1.000
_cell.length_b   1.000
_cell.length_c   1.000
_cell.angle_alpha   90.00
_cell.angle_beta   90.00
_cell.angle_gamma   90.00
#
_symmetry.space_group_name_H-M   'P 1'
#
loop_
_entity.id
_entity.type
_entity.pdbx_description
1 polymer ?
#
loop_
_entity_poly.entity_id
_entity_poly.type
_entity_poly.pdbx_seq_one_letter_code
_entity_poly.pdbx_strand_id
1 'polypeptide(L)'
;MKRAAVLRRLGLRHLRPRHAQLRPLALLLVLLALLDPALHGPGRRHDWVVVLDVTQSMDVRDMPVTAADGSTQLVSRLQAAKRQLDAVIGEMPCGSQLGLGLFTESRSFLLLAPMEVCANYRELKDTLARIDGRMAWTGNSEVAKGLFGAVAIAAGLPEKPALLFLSDGHESPPVNPRYRPNFPGTPGEVRGVVMGVGGDELAPIPRSDPAGRPLGFWGANEVMQVDPRSLGRGGTGEALIDTEADKPVQPIPGVVPGKEHLSALRGDYLRELADSLKLGYQRLDAPAALRERLLDPALAHPAPTRHALAPLLGGAALLALLLSYLPPPSVWRWRAWRRPQR
;
A
#
# COMPACT_ATOMS: atom_id res chain seq x y z
N MET A 1 -13.82 26.92 77.39
CA MET A 1 -13.79 27.95 76.32
C MET A 1 -12.76 27.57 75.26
N LYS A 2 -13.20 27.49 74.00
CA LYS A 2 -12.45 27.73 72.75
C LYS A 2 -11.18 26.90 72.47
N ARG A 3 -11.39 25.74 71.86
CA ARG A 3 -10.60 25.26 70.69
C ARG A 3 -11.31 24.16 69.86
N ALA A 4 -12.57 23.86 70.18
CA ALA A 4 -13.50 23.05 69.38
C ALA A 4 -14.06 23.77 68.13
N ALA A 5 -13.38 24.77 67.57
CA ALA A 5 -14.00 25.71 66.61
C ALA A 5 -13.20 25.92 65.30
N VAL A 6 -12.30 25.02 64.92
CA VAL A 6 -11.60 25.08 63.61
C VAL A 6 -11.73 23.78 62.81
N LEU A 7 -12.74 22.97 63.14
CA LEU A 7 -13.03 21.70 62.46
C LEU A 7 -14.10 21.82 61.35
N ARG A 8 -14.31 22.98 60.74
CA ARG A 8 -15.53 23.20 59.92
C ARG A 8 -15.43 24.06 58.64
N ARG A 9 -14.23 24.25 58.07
CA ARG A 9 -14.06 25.08 56.83
C ARG A 9 -13.20 24.48 55.71
N LEU A 10 -12.93 23.18 55.72
CA LEU A 10 -12.59 22.45 54.50
C LEU A 10 -13.80 21.59 54.14
N GLY A 11 -14.59 22.09 53.19
CA GLY A 11 -15.81 21.46 52.67
C GLY A 11 -15.54 20.16 51.90
N LEU A 12 -14.70 19.28 52.43
CA LEU A 12 -14.53 17.88 51.99
C LEU A 12 -15.52 16.97 52.74
N ARG A 13 -16.73 17.49 53.01
CA ARG A 13 -17.86 16.65 53.41
C ARG A 13 -18.23 15.81 52.20
N HIS A 14 -17.74 14.57 52.21
CA HIS A 14 -18.20 13.46 51.40
C HIS A 14 -18.79 13.86 50.06
N LEU A 15 -17.93 13.97 49.04
CA LEU A 15 -18.31 13.46 47.72
C LEU A 15 -18.59 11.96 47.91
N ARG A 16 -19.75 11.62 48.47
CA ARG A 16 -20.30 10.28 48.40
C ARG A 16 -20.52 10.10 46.90
N PRO A 17 -19.68 9.34 46.19
CA PRO A 17 -19.82 9.25 44.76
C PRO A 17 -21.09 8.45 44.56
N ARG A 18 -22.21 9.11 44.22
CA ARG A 18 -23.43 8.39 43.83
C ARG A 18 -23.16 7.48 42.61
N HIS A 19 -22.07 7.77 41.90
CA HIS A 19 -21.50 6.97 40.83
C HIS A 19 -20.42 5.97 41.27
N ALA A 20 -20.33 5.61 42.55
CA ALA A 20 -19.40 4.57 43.02
C ALA A 20 -19.61 3.24 42.27
N GLN A 21 -20.83 2.97 41.79
CA GLN A 21 -21.20 1.82 40.97
C GLN A 21 -20.67 1.88 39.53
N LEU A 22 -20.29 3.05 39.01
CA LEU A 22 -19.73 3.18 37.65
C LEU A 22 -18.30 2.64 37.55
N ARG A 23 -17.54 2.61 38.66
CA ARG A 23 -16.18 2.07 38.70
C ARG A 23 -16.14 0.54 38.55
N PRO A 24 -16.90 -0.26 39.32
CA PRO A 24 -16.96 -1.71 39.08
C PRO A 24 -17.60 -2.04 37.73
N LEU A 25 -18.55 -1.22 37.24
CA LEU A 25 -19.08 -1.38 35.89
C LEU A 25 -17.98 -1.15 34.83
N ALA A 26 -17.18 -0.10 34.95
CA ALA A 26 -16.06 0.16 34.05
C ALA A 26 -15.05 -1.00 34.08
N LEU A 27 -14.72 -1.52 35.28
CA LEU A 27 -13.85 -2.68 35.43
C LEU A 27 -14.43 -3.92 34.73
N LEU A 28 -15.72 -4.19 34.92
CA LEU A 28 -16.41 -5.31 34.27
C LEU A 28 -16.39 -5.17 32.74
N LEU A 29 -16.67 -3.98 32.21
CA LEU A 29 -16.64 -3.70 30.77
C LEU A 29 -15.23 -3.87 30.19
N VAL A 30 -14.18 -3.47 30.91
CA VAL A 30 -12.79 -3.75 30.52
C VAL A 30 -12.50 -5.25 30.51
N LEU A 31 -12.91 -5.97 31.56
CA LEU A 31 -12.73 -7.43 31.60
C LEU A 31 -13.46 -8.14 30.45
N LEU A 32 -14.68 -7.70 30.12
CA LEU A 32 -15.42 -8.19 28.96
C LEU A 32 -14.74 -7.81 27.64
N ALA A 33 -14.17 -6.61 27.52
CA ALA A 33 -13.42 -6.21 26.33
C ALA A 33 -12.17 -7.08 26.12
N LEU A 34 -11.49 -7.48 27.21
CA LEU A 34 -10.32 -8.37 27.16
C LEU A 34 -10.65 -9.80 26.70
N LEU A 35 -11.90 -10.24 26.80
CA LEU A 35 -12.36 -11.52 26.26
C LEU A 35 -12.60 -11.49 24.74
N ASP A 36 -12.40 -10.32 24.10
CA ASP A 36 -12.62 -10.06 22.67
C ASP A 36 -13.93 -10.65 22.09
N PRO A 37 -15.09 -10.33 22.69
CA PRO A 37 -16.37 -10.79 22.15
C PRO A 37 -16.60 -10.18 20.78
N ALA A 38 -17.13 -11.00 19.86
CA ALA A 38 -17.41 -10.56 18.50
C ALA A 38 -18.76 -11.06 18.00
N LEU A 39 -19.36 -10.26 17.12
CA LEU A 39 -20.57 -10.63 16.39
C LEU A 39 -20.22 -10.93 14.94
N HIS A 40 -20.86 -11.96 14.38
CA HIS A 40 -20.79 -12.22 12.95
C HIS A 40 -21.99 -11.54 12.29
N GLY A 41 -21.72 -10.68 11.30
CA GLY A 41 -22.73 -9.93 10.57
C GLY A 41 -22.40 -9.83 9.09
N PRO A 42 -23.33 -9.32 8.27
CA PRO A 42 -23.05 -9.05 6.87
C PRO A 42 -21.98 -7.98 6.75
N GLY A 43 -20.88 -8.29 6.05
CA GLY A 43 -19.85 -7.33 5.74
C GLY A 43 -19.28 -7.50 4.35
N ARG A 44 -18.28 -6.67 4.07
CA ARG A 44 -17.57 -6.60 2.79
C ARG A 44 -16.17 -7.13 3.01
N ARG A 45 -15.82 -8.16 2.25
CA ARG A 45 -14.50 -8.78 2.22
C ARG A 45 -13.79 -8.34 0.95
N HIS A 46 -12.52 -7.95 1.07
CA HIS A 46 -11.68 -7.62 -0.06
C HIS A 46 -10.57 -8.66 -0.16
N ASP A 47 -10.49 -9.35 -1.28
CA ASP A 47 -9.52 -10.42 -1.52
C ASP A 47 -8.54 -9.97 -2.59
N TRP A 48 -7.28 -9.78 -2.20
CA TRP A 48 -6.26 -9.21 -3.06
C TRP A 48 -4.99 -10.05 -3.06
N VAL A 49 -4.34 -10.11 -4.21
CA VAL A 49 -2.90 -10.41 -4.32
C VAL A 49 -2.22 -9.16 -4.84
N VAL A 50 -1.25 -8.66 -4.08
CA VAL A 50 -0.49 -7.48 -4.43
C VAL A 50 0.89 -7.90 -4.90
N VAL A 51 1.22 -7.62 -6.14
CA VAL A 51 2.54 -7.88 -6.73
C VAL A 51 3.31 -6.57 -6.82
N LEU A 52 4.44 -6.52 -6.11
CA LEU A 52 5.35 -5.38 -6.08
C LEU A 52 6.50 -5.60 -7.06
N ASP A 53 6.68 -4.68 -7.99
CA ASP A 53 7.91 -4.56 -8.76
C ASP A 53 9.08 -4.17 -7.84
N VAL A 54 10.10 -5.02 -7.79
CA VAL A 54 11.33 -4.81 -6.99
C VAL A 54 12.56 -4.59 -7.86
N THR A 55 12.37 -4.28 -9.15
CA THR A 55 13.46 -3.95 -10.07
C THR A 55 14.15 -2.63 -9.70
N GLN A 56 15.37 -2.40 -10.18
CA GLN A 56 16.17 -1.24 -9.76
C GLN A 56 15.58 0.11 -10.19
N SER A 57 14.76 0.16 -11.24
CA SER A 57 14.04 1.39 -11.61
C SER A 57 13.05 1.82 -10.52
N MET A 58 12.55 0.87 -9.72
CA MET A 58 11.72 1.16 -8.55
C MET A 58 12.50 1.75 -7.36
N ASP A 59 13.84 1.75 -7.39
CA ASP A 59 14.68 2.42 -6.39
C ASP A 59 14.91 3.91 -6.69
N VAL A 60 14.47 4.40 -7.86
CA VAL A 60 14.50 5.83 -8.21
C VAL A 60 13.73 6.65 -7.17
N ARG A 61 14.37 7.72 -6.69
CA ARG A 61 13.89 8.57 -5.61
C ARG A 61 13.18 9.82 -6.12
N ASP A 62 12.02 9.63 -6.73
CA ASP A 62 11.20 10.69 -7.35
C ASP A 62 9.79 10.80 -6.75
N MET A 63 9.47 9.99 -5.73
CA MET A 63 8.15 10.01 -5.12
C MET A 63 8.08 10.96 -3.92
N PRO A 64 7.20 11.98 -3.94
CA PRO A 64 7.03 12.88 -2.82
C PRO A 64 6.25 12.21 -1.69
N VAL A 65 6.79 12.25 -0.47
CA VAL A 65 6.07 11.84 0.74
C VAL A 65 6.22 12.91 1.81
N THR A 66 5.13 13.24 2.49
CA THR A 66 5.12 14.14 3.64
C THR A 66 5.74 13.44 4.85
N ALA A 67 6.83 14.00 5.38
CA ALA A 67 7.47 13.54 6.61
C ALA A 67 6.71 14.03 7.85
N ALA A 68 7.04 13.46 9.01
CA ALA A 68 6.38 13.78 10.28
C ALA A 68 6.55 15.25 10.72
N ASP A 69 7.59 15.93 10.23
CA ASP A 69 7.85 17.35 10.46
C ASP A 69 7.14 18.28 9.46
N GLY A 70 6.34 17.73 8.54
CA GLY A 70 5.62 18.47 7.51
C GLY A 70 6.46 18.77 6.26
N SER A 71 7.74 18.38 6.21
CA SER A 71 8.58 18.54 5.01
C SER A 71 8.21 17.51 3.94
N THR A 72 8.45 17.84 2.66
CA THR A 72 8.30 16.89 1.54
C THR A 72 9.64 16.21 1.29
N GLN A 73 9.70 14.89 1.48
CA GLN A 73 10.88 14.08 1.22
C GLN A 73 10.66 13.23 -0.04
N LEU A 74 11.67 13.18 -0.91
CA LEU A 74 11.70 12.24 -2.02
C LEU A 74 12.19 10.86 -1.55
N VAL A 75 11.33 9.87 -1.75
CA VAL A 75 11.58 8.46 -1.43
C VAL A 75 11.57 7.62 -2.71
N SER A 76 12.04 6.38 -2.62
CA SER A 76 11.99 5.48 -3.78
C SER A 76 10.54 5.13 -4.16
N ARG A 77 10.31 4.79 -5.43
CA ARG A 77 9.02 4.30 -5.94
C ARG A 77 8.52 3.10 -5.13
N LEU A 78 9.39 2.12 -4.89
CA LEU A 78 9.08 0.96 -4.05
C LEU A 78 8.73 1.39 -2.62
N GLN A 79 9.47 2.32 -2.02
CA GLN A 79 9.17 2.80 -0.66
C GLN A 79 7.82 3.54 -0.61
N ALA A 80 7.47 4.33 -1.61
CA ALA A 80 6.16 4.99 -1.69
C ALA A 80 5.02 3.97 -1.81
N ALA A 81 5.15 2.99 -2.71
CA ALA A 81 4.17 1.91 -2.87
C ALA A 81 3.96 1.13 -1.57
N LYS A 82 5.06 0.73 -0.90
CA LYS A 82 5.00 0.04 0.39
C LYS A 82 4.35 0.88 1.49
N ARG A 83 4.64 2.18 1.59
CA ARG A 83 4.05 3.07 2.60
C ARG A 83 2.54 3.20 2.42
N GLN A 84 2.07 3.36 1.19
CA GLN A 84 0.64 3.42 0.92
C GLN A 84 -0.03 2.06 1.22
N LEU A 85 0.60 0.95 0.84
CA LEU A 85 0.07 -0.38 1.13
C LEU A 85 0.00 -0.64 2.63
N ASP A 86 1.04 -0.28 3.39
CA ASP A 86 1.10 -0.38 4.85
C ASP A 86 -0.06 0.36 5.53
N ALA A 87 -0.38 1.57 5.05
CA ALA A 87 -1.50 2.37 5.55
C ALA A 87 -2.84 1.67 5.26
N VAL A 88 -3.04 1.19 4.03
CA VAL A 88 -4.30 0.55 3.62
C VAL A 88 -4.55 -0.75 4.36
N ILE A 89 -3.51 -1.56 4.64
CA ILE A 89 -3.64 -2.80 5.42
C ILE A 89 -4.29 -2.53 6.79
N GLY A 90 -4.03 -1.37 7.41
CA GLY A 90 -4.66 -0.95 8.67
C GLY A 90 -6.14 -0.55 8.57
N GLU A 91 -6.62 -0.29 7.36
CA GLU A 91 -8.00 0.16 7.08
C GLU A 91 -8.87 -0.95 6.47
N MET A 92 -8.28 -2.08 6.08
CA MET A 92 -9.04 -3.19 5.51
C MET A 92 -10.01 -3.79 6.54
N PRO A 93 -11.26 -4.08 6.15
CA PRO A 93 -12.22 -4.71 7.05
C PRO A 93 -11.78 -6.14 7.39
N CYS A 94 -11.89 -6.53 8.66
CA CYS A 94 -11.55 -7.89 9.09
C CYS A 94 -12.36 -8.94 8.33
N GLY A 95 -11.70 -10.04 7.98
CA GLY A 95 -12.17 -11.06 7.04
C GLY A 95 -11.60 -10.90 5.64
N SER A 96 -11.11 -9.70 5.27
CA SER A 96 -10.36 -9.47 4.03
C SER A 96 -9.09 -10.31 3.98
N GLN A 97 -8.74 -10.81 2.79
CA GLN A 97 -7.52 -11.55 2.58
C GLN A 97 -6.53 -10.78 1.71
N LEU A 98 -5.27 -10.83 2.10
CA LEU A 98 -4.18 -10.20 1.37
C LEU A 98 -3.06 -11.19 1.14
N GLY A 99 -2.72 -11.40 -0.13
CA GLY A 99 -1.51 -12.08 -0.56
C GLY A 99 -0.46 -11.05 -1.01
N LEU A 100 0.80 -11.38 -0.80
CA LEU A 100 1.93 -10.57 -1.28
C LEU A 100 2.71 -11.36 -2.32
N GLY A 101 3.06 -10.71 -3.41
CA GLY A 101 3.92 -11.24 -4.46
C GLY A 101 4.96 -10.22 -4.89
N LEU A 102 5.97 -10.69 -5.59
CA LEU A 102 7.08 -9.88 -6.09
C LEU A 102 7.21 -10.09 -7.59
N PHE A 103 7.62 -9.06 -8.29
CA PHE A 103 8.04 -9.10 -9.68
C PHE A 103 9.51 -8.69 -9.81
N THR A 104 10.29 -9.51 -10.50
CA THR A 104 11.69 -9.21 -10.85
C THR A 104 12.07 -9.96 -12.12
N GLU A 105 12.98 -9.37 -12.91
CA GLU A 105 13.35 -9.87 -14.23
C GLU A 105 12.11 -10.07 -15.10
N SER A 106 11.70 -11.30 -15.33
CA SER A 106 10.59 -11.67 -16.20
C SER A 106 9.49 -12.46 -15.49
N ARG A 107 9.56 -12.55 -14.16
CA ARG A 107 8.72 -13.46 -13.37
C ARG A 107 8.08 -12.75 -12.19
N SER A 108 6.80 -13.03 -12.01
CA SER A 108 6.12 -12.79 -10.74
C SER A 108 6.04 -14.09 -9.94
N PHE A 109 6.14 -13.97 -8.61
CA PHE A 109 5.98 -15.08 -7.69
C PHE A 109 5.21 -14.66 -6.45
N LEU A 110 4.52 -15.62 -5.85
CA LEU A 110 3.73 -15.42 -4.63
C LEU A 110 4.64 -15.62 -3.42
N LEU A 111 4.85 -14.56 -2.65
CA LEU A 111 5.62 -14.60 -1.40
C LEU A 111 4.77 -15.12 -0.25
N LEU A 112 3.53 -14.62 -0.15
CA LEU A 112 2.52 -15.05 0.80
C LEU A 112 1.21 -15.30 0.07
N ALA A 113 0.64 -16.50 0.26
CA ALA A 113 -0.73 -16.76 -0.18
C ALA A 113 -1.72 -15.85 0.59
N PRO A 114 -2.88 -15.53 -0.01
CA PRO A 114 -3.89 -14.71 0.66
C PRO A 114 -4.23 -15.24 2.05
N MET A 115 -4.00 -14.40 3.06
CA MET A 115 -4.30 -14.68 4.46
C MET A 115 -5.13 -13.55 5.07
N GLU A 116 -5.91 -13.88 6.08
CA GLU A 116 -6.82 -12.91 6.70
C GLU A 116 -6.03 -11.78 7.38
N VAL A 117 -6.37 -10.54 7.04
CA VAL A 117 -5.58 -9.35 7.37
C VAL A 117 -5.54 -9.09 8.88
N CYS A 118 -6.66 -9.16 9.59
CA CYS A 118 -6.69 -8.83 11.01
C CYS A 118 -5.96 -9.88 11.88
N ALA A 119 -6.09 -11.16 11.56
CA ALA A 119 -5.46 -12.26 12.27
C ALA A 119 -3.94 -12.32 12.04
N ASN A 120 -3.46 -11.86 10.87
CA ASN A 120 -2.05 -11.89 10.49
C ASN A 120 -1.46 -10.48 10.27
N TYR A 121 -2.05 -9.48 10.92
CA TYR A 121 -1.75 -8.06 10.66
C TYR A 121 -0.26 -7.77 10.85
N ARG A 122 0.34 -8.29 11.92
CA ARG A 122 1.74 -8.05 12.25
C ARG A 122 2.66 -8.71 11.23
N GLU A 123 2.40 -9.96 10.89
CA GLU A 123 3.18 -10.76 9.95
C GLU A 123 3.15 -10.17 8.54
N LEU A 124 1.97 -9.71 8.10
CA LEU A 124 1.81 -9.01 6.83
C LEU A 124 2.62 -7.71 6.79
N LYS A 125 2.52 -6.88 7.83
CA LYS A 125 3.27 -5.61 7.92
C LYS A 125 4.77 -5.82 8.02
N ASP A 126 5.22 -6.76 8.86
CA ASP A 126 6.63 -7.08 9.04
C ASP A 126 7.24 -7.66 7.75
N THR A 127 6.47 -8.48 7.02
CA THR A 127 6.89 -9.00 5.71
C THR A 127 6.97 -7.89 4.69
N LEU A 128 5.92 -7.06 4.57
CA LEU A 128 5.90 -5.91 3.67
C LEU A 128 7.10 -5.00 3.96
N ALA A 129 7.36 -4.67 5.23
CA ALA A 129 8.48 -3.82 5.61
C ALA A 129 9.84 -4.34 5.12
N ARG A 130 10.03 -5.66 5.04
CA ARG A 130 11.28 -6.32 4.61
C ARG A 130 11.43 -6.47 3.09
N ILE A 131 10.39 -6.22 2.29
CA ILE A 131 10.49 -6.27 0.82
C ILE A 131 11.38 -5.13 0.33
N ASP A 132 12.46 -5.43 -0.38
CA ASP A 132 13.36 -4.42 -0.95
C ASP A 132 14.01 -4.91 -2.25
N GLY A 133 14.71 -4.02 -2.94
CA GLY A 133 15.35 -4.28 -4.23
C GLY A 133 16.40 -5.39 -4.21
N ARG A 134 16.89 -5.85 -3.04
CA ARG A 134 17.84 -6.99 -2.95
C ARG A 134 17.16 -8.32 -3.24
N MET A 135 15.83 -8.36 -3.22
CA MET A 135 15.06 -9.52 -3.65
C MET A 135 15.07 -9.69 -5.18
N ALA A 136 15.50 -8.68 -5.94
CA ALA A 136 15.75 -8.81 -7.36
C ALA A 136 17.07 -9.55 -7.62
N TRP A 137 17.01 -10.66 -8.35
CA TRP A 137 18.20 -11.44 -8.70
C TRP A 137 18.95 -10.88 -9.91
N THR A 138 18.29 -10.09 -10.76
CA THR A 138 18.89 -9.37 -11.91
C THR A 138 18.34 -7.95 -12.00
N GLY A 139 19.12 -7.03 -12.59
CA GLY A 139 18.68 -5.65 -12.88
C GLY A 139 17.81 -5.50 -14.14
N ASN A 140 17.49 -6.59 -14.83
CA ASN A 140 16.61 -6.59 -16.00
C ASN A 140 15.14 -6.54 -15.55
N SER A 141 14.27 -6.10 -16.45
CA SER A 141 12.82 -6.02 -16.24
C SER A 141 12.09 -6.29 -17.55
N GLU A 142 11.28 -7.34 -17.56
CA GLU A 142 10.33 -7.71 -18.61
C GLU A 142 8.90 -7.56 -18.04
N VAL A 143 8.45 -6.32 -17.85
CA VAL A 143 7.22 -5.95 -17.10
C VAL A 143 5.99 -6.62 -17.69
N ALA A 144 5.85 -6.68 -19.02
CA ALA A 144 4.74 -7.39 -19.65
C ALA A 144 4.67 -8.86 -19.23
N LYS A 145 5.81 -9.58 -19.24
CA LYS A 145 5.86 -10.99 -18.82
C LYS A 145 5.59 -11.14 -17.32
N GLY A 146 6.12 -10.23 -16.51
CA GLY A 146 5.82 -10.14 -15.08
C GLY A 146 4.33 -10.04 -14.81
N LEU A 147 3.67 -9.06 -15.42
CA LEU A 147 2.23 -8.86 -15.29
C LEU A 147 1.42 -10.09 -15.73
N PHE A 148 1.81 -10.75 -16.83
CA PHE A 148 1.16 -11.99 -17.27
C PHE A 148 1.32 -13.12 -16.24
N GLY A 149 2.51 -13.25 -15.64
CA GLY A 149 2.75 -14.17 -14.54
C GLY A 149 1.92 -13.85 -13.30
N ALA A 150 1.76 -12.57 -12.96
CA ALA A 150 0.94 -12.11 -11.84
C ALA A 150 -0.55 -12.44 -12.05
N VAL A 151 -1.07 -12.27 -13.27
CA VAL A 151 -2.43 -12.70 -13.63
C VAL A 151 -2.57 -14.21 -13.49
N ALA A 152 -1.60 -15.00 -13.95
CA ALA A 152 -1.63 -16.44 -13.81
C ALA A 152 -1.62 -16.89 -12.33
N ILE A 153 -0.87 -16.21 -11.47
CA ILE A 153 -0.88 -16.47 -10.02
C ILE A 153 -2.27 -16.22 -9.42
N ALA A 154 -2.86 -15.05 -9.71
CA ALA A 154 -4.18 -14.70 -9.17
C ALA A 154 -5.28 -15.66 -9.68
N ALA A 155 -5.23 -16.05 -10.96
CA ALA A 155 -6.16 -17.01 -11.56
C ALA A 155 -6.05 -18.42 -10.94
N GLY A 156 -4.84 -18.82 -10.55
CA GLY A 156 -4.56 -20.15 -9.98
C GLY A 156 -4.91 -20.31 -8.50
N LEU A 157 -5.29 -19.24 -7.79
CA LEU A 157 -5.62 -19.29 -6.38
C LEU A 157 -7.09 -19.67 -6.14
N PRO A 158 -7.41 -20.43 -5.06
CA PRO A 158 -8.76 -20.97 -4.83
C PRO A 158 -9.88 -19.92 -4.81
N GLU A 159 -9.64 -18.79 -4.15
CA GLU A 159 -10.62 -17.71 -3.97
C GLU A 159 -10.64 -16.69 -5.13
N LYS A 160 -9.80 -16.88 -6.16
CA LYS A 160 -9.61 -15.97 -7.29
C LYS A 160 -9.55 -14.49 -6.86
N PRO A 161 -8.60 -14.12 -5.98
CA PRO A 161 -8.46 -12.77 -5.48
C PRO A 161 -8.21 -11.79 -6.63
N ALA A 162 -8.59 -10.52 -6.43
CA ALA A 162 -8.26 -9.46 -7.37
C ALA A 162 -6.74 -9.20 -7.38
N LEU A 163 -6.19 -8.86 -8.54
CA LEU A 163 -4.78 -8.55 -8.71
C LEU A 163 -4.53 -7.04 -8.58
N LEU A 164 -3.58 -6.66 -7.75
CA LEU A 164 -2.94 -5.34 -7.81
C LEU A 164 -1.49 -5.52 -8.24
N PHE A 165 -1.10 -4.92 -9.37
CA PHE A 165 0.28 -4.95 -9.86
C PHE A 165 0.87 -3.54 -9.80
N LEU A 166 1.92 -3.33 -9.02
CA LEU A 166 2.57 -2.03 -8.82
C LEU A 166 3.92 -2.01 -9.55
N SER A 167 4.07 -1.13 -10.54
CA SER A 167 5.31 -1.00 -11.33
C SER A 167 5.44 0.41 -11.91
N ASP A 168 6.65 0.79 -12.29
CA ASP A 168 6.92 2.00 -13.09
C ASP A 168 6.85 1.74 -14.60
N GLY A 169 6.73 0.48 -15.02
CA GLY A 169 6.66 0.08 -16.43
C GLY A 169 7.98 0.18 -17.18
N HIS A 170 9.11 0.34 -16.48
CA HIS A 170 10.42 0.44 -17.13
C HIS A 170 10.87 -0.94 -17.61
N GLU A 171 10.90 -1.15 -18.93
CA GLU A 171 11.40 -2.37 -19.56
C GLU A 171 12.92 -2.28 -19.78
N SER A 172 13.67 -3.30 -19.33
CA SER A 172 15.12 -3.38 -19.46
C SER A 172 15.55 -4.79 -19.88
N PRO A 173 15.99 -5.00 -21.14
CA PRO A 173 16.09 -4.01 -22.23
C PRO A 173 14.72 -3.43 -22.67
N PRO A 174 14.69 -2.25 -23.32
CA PRO A 174 13.45 -1.71 -23.85
C PRO A 174 12.84 -2.66 -24.89
N VAL A 175 11.52 -2.74 -24.94
CA VAL A 175 10.79 -3.64 -25.83
C VAL A 175 10.24 -2.86 -27.02
N ASN A 176 10.54 -3.32 -28.24
CA ASN A 176 9.91 -2.78 -29.45
C ASN A 176 8.44 -3.24 -29.49
N PRO A 177 7.46 -2.34 -29.71
CA PRO A 177 6.05 -2.71 -29.82
C PRO A 177 5.74 -3.89 -30.76
N ARG A 178 6.51 -4.05 -31.84
CA ARG A 178 6.38 -5.17 -32.80
C ARG A 178 6.69 -6.54 -32.19
N TYR A 179 7.57 -6.59 -31.20
CA TYR A 179 8.03 -7.84 -30.56
C TYR A 179 7.48 -8.01 -29.14
N ARG A 180 6.47 -7.23 -28.77
CA ARG A 180 5.83 -7.32 -27.46
C ARG A 180 5.26 -8.73 -27.24
N PRO A 181 5.46 -9.35 -26.06
CA PRO A 181 4.92 -10.68 -25.80
C PRO A 181 3.39 -10.65 -25.80
N ASN A 182 2.77 -11.67 -26.39
CA ASN A 182 1.32 -11.86 -26.32
C ASN A 182 0.95 -12.50 -24.98
N PHE A 183 -0.19 -12.09 -24.41
CA PHE A 183 -0.74 -12.73 -23.23
C PHE A 183 -1.26 -14.14 -23.57
N PRO A 184 -0.75 -15.22 -22.94
CA PRO A 184 -1.17 -16.58 -23.27
C PRO A 184 -2.52 -16.98 -22.63
N GLY A 185 -3.02 -16.21 -21.66
CA GLY A 185 -4.26 -16.51 -20.93
C GLY A 185 -5.50 -15.84 -21.51
N THR A 186 -6.60 -15.83 -20.74
CA THR A 186 -7.87 -15.21 -21.14
C THR A 186 -8.02 -13.81 -20.55
N PRO A 187 -8.03 -12.73 -21.35
CA PRO A 187 -8.24 -11.37 -20.85
C PRO A 187 -9.58 -11.22 -20.11
N GLY A 188 -9.51 -10.66 -18.89
CA GLY A 188 -10.66 -10.46 -18.01
C GLY A 188 -11.03 -11.65 -17.11
N GLU A 189 -10.26 -12.75 -17.13
CA GLU A 189 -10.46 -13.86 -16.18
C GLU A 189 -10.20 -13.43 -14.73
N VAL A 190 -9.22 -12.54 -14.53
CA VAL A 190 -8.86 -11.96 -13.24
C VAL A 190 -9.29 -10.51 -13.22
N ARG A 191 -9.99 -10.10 -12.16
CA ARG A 191 -10.26 -8.67 -11.88
C ARG A 191 -9.02 -8.05 -11.24
N GLY A 192 -8.78 -6.78 -11.48
CA GLY A 192 -7.64 -6.13 -10.87
C GLY A 192 -7.32 -4.78 -11.46
N VAL A 193 -6.20 -4.22 -10.97
CA VAL A 193 -5.69 -2.92 -11.39
C VAL A 193 -4.16 -2.98 -11.49
N VAL A 194 -3.63 -2.41 -12.56
CA VAL A 194 -2.21 -2.06 -12.68
C VAL A 194 -2.05 -0.64 -12.17
N MET A 195 -1.18 -0.46 -11.19
CA MET A 195 -0.93 0.83 -10.59
C MET A 195 0.47 1.34 -10.94
N GLY A 196 0.53 2.42 -11.71
CA GLY A 196 1.77 3.06 -12.14
C GLY A 196 2.42 3.86 -11.02
N VAL A 197 3.69 3.59 -10.72
CA VAL A 197 4.45 4.28 -9.66
C VAL A 197 5.64 5.02 -10.26
N GLY A 198 5.83 6.30 -9.93
CA GLY A 198 6.95 7.10 -10.41
C GLY A 198 6.55 8.49 -10.90
N GLY A 199 7.55 9.35 -11.07
CA GLY A 199 7.40 10.68 -11.66
C GLY A 199 7.43 10.66 -13.19
N ASP A 200 6.98 11.75 -13.79
CA ASP A 200 6.98 11.94 -15.26
C ASP A 200 8.35 12.35 -15.80
N GLU A 201 9.23 12.88 -14.93
CA GLU A 201 10.57 13.31 -15.30
C GLU A 201 11.57 12.15 -15.26
N LEU A 202 12.49 12.14 -16.22
CA LEU A 202 13.57 11.17 -16.26
C LEU A 202 14.53 11.39 -15.09
N ALA A 203 14.67 10.36 -14.26
CA ALA A 203 15.57 10.36 -13.11
C ALA A 203 16.59 9.22 -13.23
N PRO A 204 17.82 9.40 -12.73
CA PRO A 204 18.86 8.40 -12.81
C PRO A 204 18.54 7.17 -11.95
N ILE A 205 18.76 5.98 -12.50
CA ILE A 205 18.46 4.71 -11.82
C ILE A 205 19.62 4.38 -10.86
N PRO A 206 19.38 4.31 -9.53
CA PRO A 206 20.40 3.93 -8.58
C PRO A 206 20.84 2.49 -8.84
N ARG A 207 22.15 2.26 -8.84
CA ARG A 207 22.74 0.92 -8.93
C ARG A 207 23.15 0.47 -7.54
N SER A 208 22.83 -0.76 -7.19
CA SER A 208 23.29 -1.40 -5.95
C SER A 208 23.95 -2.74 -6.22
N ASP A 209 24.84 -3.15 -5.32
CA ASP A 209 25.37 -4.51 -5.31
C ASP A 209 24.36 -5.52 -4.71
N PRO A 210 24.63 -6.84 -4.76
CA PRO A 210 23.72 -7.85 -4.18
C PRO A 210 23.50 -7.72 -2.66
N ALA A 211 24.37 -7.01 -1.93
CA ALA A 211 24.18 -6.72 -0.51
C ALA A 211 23.32 -5.47 -0.27
N GLY A 212 22.95 -4.74 -1.33
CA GLY A 212 22.21 -3.47 -1.29
C GLY A 212 23.08 -2.25 -1.07
N ARG A 213 24.41 -2.35 -1.21
CA ARG A 213 25.31 -1.20 -1.10
C ARG A 213 25.24 -0.36 -2.39
N PRO A 214 25.14 0.98 -2.29
CA PRO A 214 25.06 1.84 -3.48
C PRO A 214 26.37 1.81 -4.27
N LEU A 215 26.26 1.65 -5.58
CA LEU A 215 27.36 1.65 -6.56
C LEU A 215 27.31 2.90 -7.47
N GLY A 216 26.44 3.86 -7.17
CA GLY A 216 26.21 5.04 -8.00
C GLY A 216 24.94 4.89 -8.84
N PHE A 217 25.01 5.30 -10.11
CA PHE A 217 23.88 5.27 -11.05
C PHE A 217 24.30 4.57 -12.33
N TRP A 218 23.34 3.99 -13.05
CA TRP A 218 23.59 3.40 -14.36
C TRP A 218 23.99 4.46 -15.39
N GLY A 219 25.04 4.19 -16.16
CA GLY A 219 25.48 4.98 -17.30
C GLY A 219 24.82 4.56 -18.61
N ALA A 220 24.77 5.48 -19.59
CA ALA A 220 24.19 5.22 -20.91
C ALA A 220 24.87 4.06 -21.67
N ASN A 221 26.16 3.84 -21.43
CA ASN A 221 26.96 2.77 -22.02
C ASN A 221 26.90 1.45 -21.24
N GLU A 222 26.24 1.43 -20.08
CA GLU A 222 26.14 0.25 -19.21
C GLU A 222 24.81 -0.48 -19.38
N VAL A 223 23.87 0.07 -20.16
CA VAL A 223 22.55 -0.51 -20.41
C VAL A 223 22.26 -0.59 -21.90
N MET A 224 21.42 -1.55 -22.28
CA MET A 224 20.92 -1.64 -23.65
C MET A 224 19.94 -0.49 -23.91
N GLN A 225 20.20 0.29 -24.95
CA GLN A 225 19.34 1.41 -25.32
C GLN A 225 18.24 1.06 -26.32
N VAL A 226 18.31 -0.14 -26.90
CA VAL A 226 17.37 -0.63 -27.92
C VAL A 226 17.04 -2.10 -27.67
N ASP A 227 15.88 -2.52 -28.15
CA ASP A 227 15.46 -3.92 -28.08
C ASP A 227 16.45 -4.80 -28.86
N PRO A 228 17.06 -5.82 -28.24
CA PRO A 228 17.95 -6.77 -28.92
C PRO A 228 17.30 -7.43 -30.14
N ARG A 229 15.98 -7.64 -30.15
CA ARG A 229 15.26 -8.23 -31.30
C ARG A 229 15.21 -7.31 -32.51
N SER A 230 15.31 -6.00 -32.28
CA SER A 230 15.34 -5.00 -33.37
C SER A 230 16.70 -4.90 -34.05
N LEU A 231 17.75 -5.48 -33.47
CA LEU A 231 19.09 -5.48 -34.06
C LEU A 231 19.28 -6.54 -35.15
N GLY A 232 18.29 -7.41 -35.37
CA GLY A 232 18.40 -8.54 -36.29
C GLY A 232 19.42 -9.60 -35.83
N ARG A 233 19.50 -10.72 -36.56
CA ARG A 233 20.51 -11.76 -36.29
C ARG A 233 21.77 -11.42 -37.10
N GLY A 234 22.69 -10.65 -36.50
CA GLY A 234 23.93 -10.18 -37.13
C GLY A 234 24.95 -11.26 -37.51
N GLY A 235 24.60 -12.20 -38.38
CA GLY A 235 25.52 -13.26 -38.84
C GLY A 235 25.07 -14.07 -40.07
N THR A 236 23.81 -14.01 -40.49
CA THR A 236 23.33 -14.63 -41.73
C THR A 236 22.54 -13.57 -42.46
N GLY A 237 23.01 -13.13 -43.62
CA GLY A 237 22.45 -12.03 -44.43
C GLY A 237 21.05 -12.26 -44.99
N GLU A 238 20.15 -12.86 -44.23
CA GLU A 238 18.73 -12.91 -44.52
C GLU A 238 18.07 -11.74 -43.80
N ALA A 239 17.93 -10.63 -44.53
CA ALA A 239 17.02 -9.56 -44.16
C ALA A 239 15.60 -10.13 -44.19
N LEU A 240 14.83 -9.89 -43.12
CA LEU A 240 13.38 -9.84 -43.31
C LEU A 240 13.11 -8.74 -44.34
N ILE A 241 12.05 -8.87 -45.14
CA ILE A 241 11.69 -7.87 -46.14
C ILE A 241 11.35 -6.58 -45.39
N ASP A 242 12.37 -5.77 -45.16
CA ASP A 242 12.34 -4.52 -44.43
C ASP A 242 12.03 -3.43 -45.46
N THR A 243 10.78 -2.97 -45.48
CA THR A 243 10.38 -1.74 -46.19
C THR A 243 11.26 -0.58 -45.69
N GLU A 244 11.59 0.43 -46.51
CA GLU A 244 12.59 1.48 -46.18
C GLU A 244 12.47 2.21 -44.82
N ALA A 245 11.34 2.07 -44.11
CA ALA A 245 11.14 2.51 -42.73
C ALA A 245 11.83 1.62 -41.65
N ASP A 246 12.32 0.43 -42.01
CA ASP A 246 12.84 -0.62 -41.11
C ASP A 246 14.38 -0.68 -41.05
N LYS A 247 15.11 0.40 -41.39
CA LYS A 247 16.56 0.38 -41.15
C LYS A 247 16.80 0.33 -39.63
N PRO A 248 17.50 -0.70 -39.09
CA PRO A 248 17.95 -0.64 -37.71
C PRO A 248 18.75 0.65 -37.54
N VAL A 249 18.43 1.43 -36.51
CA VAL A 249 19.21 2.63 -36.16
C VAL A 249 20.62 2.16 -35.89
N GLN A 250 21.50 2.27 -36.89
CA GLN A 250 22.89 1.93 -36.72
C GLN A 250 23.47 2.92 -35.70
N PRO A 251 24.01 2.44 -34.57
CA PRO A 251 24.63 3.32 -33.60
C PRO A 251 25.71 4.14 -34.31
N ILE A 252 25.62 5.47 -34.24
CA ILE A 252 26.69 6.35 -34.74
C ILE A 252 27.94 6.03 -33.90
N PRO A 253 29.09 5.69 -34.52
CA PRO A 253 30.31 5.41 -33.76
C PRO A 253 30.64 6.58 -32.82
N GLY A 254 30.67 6.31 -31.50
CA GLY A 254 30.96 7.29 -30.46
C GLY A 254 29.76 7.93 -29.75
N VAL A 255 28.52 7.65 -30.18
CA VAL A 255 27.31 8.06 -29.46
C VAL A 255 26.50 6.81 -29.12
N VAL A 256 26.12 6.62 -27.86
CA VAL A 256 25.15 5.60 -27.45
C VAL A 256 23.79 6.28 -27.36
N PRO A 257 22.99 6.35 -28.46
CA PRO A 257 21.70 7.01 -28.44
C PRO A 257 20.74 6.26 -27.53
N GLY A 258 20.07 6.96 -26.62
CA GLY A 258 19.02 6.40 -25.76
C GLY A 258 19.01 7.00 -24.35
N LYS A 259 17.97 6.68 -23.59
CA LYS A 259 17.76 7.20 -22.23
C LYS A 259 17.43 6.11 -21.21
N GLU A 260 17.65 4.84 -21.53
CA GLU A 260 17.23 3.70 -20.69
C GLU A 260 18.05 3.53 -19.41
N HIS A 261 19.11 4.32 -19.24
CA HIS A 261 19.85 4.47 -17.98
C HIS A 261 19.16 5.42 -16.99
N LEU A 262 18.14 6.15 -17.48
CA LEU A 262 17.22 6.97 -16.71
C LEU A 262 15.85 6.29 -16.74
N SER A 263 15.05 6.50 -15.70
CA SER A 263 13.69 5.97 -15.64
C SER A 263 12.69 7.06 -15.28
N ALA A 264 11.54 7.00 -15.92
CA ALA A 264 10.33 7.74 -15.62
C ALA A 264 9.15 6.77 -15.70
N LEU A 265 8.03 7.10 -15.08
CA LEU A 265 6.82 6.29 -15.17
C LEU A 265 6.38 6.11 -16.63
N ARG A 266 6.31 4.86 -17.09
CA ARG A 266 5.78 4.47 -18.40
C ARG A 266 4.27 4.25 -18.33
N GLY A 267 3.54 5.30 -17.96
CA GLY A 267 2.11 5.21 -17.64
C GLY A 267 1.24 4.77 -18.83
N ASP A 268 1.52 5.28 -20.03
CA ASP A 268 0.79 4.88 -21.24
C ASP A 268 1.03 3.41 -21.58
N TYR A 269 2.27 2.96 -21.42
CA TYR A 269 2.63 1.56 -21.63
C TYR A 269 1.91 0.62 -20.64
N LEU A 270 1.91 0.96 -19.35
CA LEU A 270 1.18 0.20 -18.33
C LEU A 270 -0.33 0.18 -18.59
N ARG A 271 -0.88 1.29 -19.10
CA ARG A 271 -2.29 1.37 -19.51
C ARG A 271 -2.59 0.45 -20.69
N GLU A 272 -1.76 0.47 -21.74
CA GLU A 272 -1.89 -0.46 -22.88
C GLU A 272 -1.87 -1.92 -22.43
N LEU A 273 -0.96 -2.27 -21.53
CA LEU A 273 -0.89 -3.61 -20.95
C LEU A 273 -2.14 -3.95 -20.14
N ALA A 274 -2.60 -3.05 -19.27
CA ALA A 274 -3.80 -3.26 -18.47
C ALA A 274 -5.05 -3.45 -19.35
N ASP A 275 -5.22 -2.60 -20.38
CA ASP A 275 -6.34 -2.67 -21.32
C ASP A 275 -6.35 -3.99 -22.09
N SER A 276 -5.18 -4.46 -22.53
CA SER A 276 -5.03 -5.76 -23.22
C SER A 276 -5.47 -6.96 -22.36
N LEU A 277 -5.38 -6.82 -21.03
CA LEU A 277 -5.77 -7.83 -20.05
C LEU A 277 -7.16 -7.59 -19.45
N LYS A 278 -7.84 -6.49 -19.84
CA LYS A 278 -9.08 -5.98 -19.23
C LYS A 278 -8.96 -5.69 -17.73
N LEU A 279 -7.79 -5.22 -17.30
CA LEU A 279 -7.53 -4.71 -15.95
C LEU A 279 -7.72 -3.19 -15.94
N GLY A 280 -8.01 -2.62 -14.77
CA GLY A 280 -7.96 -1.17 -14.60
C GLY A 280 -6.52 -0.65 -14.63
N TYR A 281 -6.33 0.63 -14.98
CA TYR A 281 -5.08 1.35 -14.79
C TYR A 281 -5.30 2.60 -13.92
N GLN A 282 -4.40 2.85 -12.97
CA GLN A 282 -4.34 4.10 -12.21
C GLN A 282 -2.90 4.45 -11.85
N ARG A 283 -2.60 5.73 -11.66
CA ARG A 283 -1.31 6.18 -11.14
C ARG A 283 -1.35 6.28 -9.61
N LEU A 284 -0.23 5.96 -8.96
CA LEU A 284 -0.01 6.16 -7.52
C LEU A 284 0.44 7.61 -7.23
N ASP A 285 -0.38 8.59 -7.59
CA ASP A 285 -0.06 10.03 -7.45
C ASP A 285 -0.56 10.66 -6.14
N ALA A 286 -1.67 10.16 -5.61
CA ALA A 286 -2.27 10.63 -4.36
C ALA A 286 -2.07 9.63 -3.22
N PRO A 287 -1.95 10.09 -1.96
CA PRO A 287 -1.89 9.20 -0.78
C PRO A 287 -3.11 8.28 -0.64
N ALA A 288 -4.26 8.69 -1.16
CA ALA A 288 -5.51 7.93 -1.10
C ALA A 288 -5.73 7.01 -2.31
N ALA A 289 -4.92 7.10 -3.38
CA ALA A 289 -5.17 6.39 -4.64
C ALA A 289 -5.21 4.87 -4.44
N LEU A 290 -4.26 4.33 -3.66
CA LEU A 290 -4.24 2.90 -3.35
C LEU A 290 -5.46 2.48 -2.51
N ARG A 291 -5.78 3.27 -1.48
CA ARG A 291 -6.92 3.02 -0.58
C ARG A 291 -8.23 2.93 -1.34
N GLU A 292 -8.48 3.88 -2.24
CA GLU A 292 -9.70 3.95 -3.04
C GLU A 292 -9.90 2.70 -3.90
N ARG A 293 -8.81 2.10 -4.40
CA ARG A 293 -8.90 0.86 -5.20
C ARG A 293 -9.04 -0.40 -4.36
N LEU A 294 -8.23 -0.55 -3.32
CA LEU A 294 -8.26 -1.77 -2.50
C LEU A 294 -9.60 -1.92 -1.76
N LEU A 295 -10.18 -0.80 -1.35
CA LEU A 295 -11.44 -0.74 -0.63
C LEU A 295 -12.64 -0.42 -1.54
N ASP A 296 -12.47 -0.52 -2.86
CA ASP A 296 -13.56 -0.25 -3.81
C ASP A 296 -14.75 -1.20 -3.56
N PRO A 297 -15.94 -0.67 -3.24
CA PRO A 297 -17.19 -1.42 -3.14
C PRO A 297 -17.46 -2.40 -4.28
N ALA A 298 -17.04 -2.08 -5.50
CA ALA A 298 -17.25 -2.89 -6.71
C ALA A 298 -16.36 -4.16 -6.75
N LEU A 299 -15.25 -4.16 -6.02
CA LEU A 299 -14.32 -5.28 -5.92
C LEU A 299 -14.54 -6.11 -4.65
N ALA A 300 -15.48 -5.70 -3.79
CA ALA A 300 -15.79 -6.37 -2.54
C ALA A 300 -16.74 -7.57 -2.73
N HIS A 301 -16.59 -8.58 -1.87
CA HIS A 301 -17.49 -9.73 -1.77
C HIS A 301 -18.36 -9.63 -0.51
N PRO A 302 -19.66 -9.95 -0.58
CA PRO A 302 -20.48 -10.12 0.61
C PRO A 302 -20.02 -11.36 1.36
N ALA A 303 -19.62 -11.20 2.62
CA ALA A 303 -19.20 -12.30 3.48
C ALA A 303 -19.61 -12.02 4.94
N PRO A 304 -19.89 -13.07 5.73
CA PRO A 304 -20.05 -12.90 7.17
C PRO A 304 -18.71 -12.47 7.78
N THR A 305 -18.65 -11.23 8.28
CA THR A 305 -17.44 -10.66 8.89
C THR A 305 -17.57 -10.62 10.40
N ARG A 306 -16.42 -10.80 11.07
CA ARG A 306 -16.29 -10.67 12.52
C ARG A 306 -16.19 -9.20 12.90
N HIS A 307 -17.14 -8.72 13.70
CA HIS A 307 -17.13 -7.37 14.27
C HIS A 307 -16.71 -7.45 15.74
N ALA A 308 -15.51 -6.95 16.06
CA ALA A 308 -15.02 -6.91 17.44
C ALA A 308 -15.83 -5.92 18.27
N LEU A 309 -16.37 -6.36 19.41
CA LEU A 309 -17.08 -5.51 20.37
C LEU A 309 -16.16 -4.85 21.38
N ALA A 310 -14.91 -5.31 21.48
CA ALA A 310 -13.88 -4.77 22.36
C ALA A 310 -13.77 -3.22 22.33
N PRO A 311 -13.72 -2.52 21.17
CA PRO A 311 -13.65 -1.06 21.15
C PRO A 311 -14.92 -0.38 21.69
N LEU A 312 -16.11 -0.96 21.45
CA LEU A 312 -17.37 -0.43 21.99
C LEU A 312 -17.42 -0.62 23.51
N LEU A 313 -17.03 -1.80 24.01
CA LEU A 313 -16.97 -2.09 25.44
C LEU A 313 -15.92 -1.22 26.15
N GLY A 314 -14.73 -1.04 25.54
CA GLY A 314 -13.68 -0.16 26.03
C GLY A 314 -14.11 1.31 26.05
N GLY A 315 -14.79 1.78 25.00
CA GLY A 315 -15.37 3.13 24.94
C GLY A 315 -16.43 3.35 26.01
N ALA A 316 -17.33 2.38 26.21
CA ALA A 316 -18.33 2.42 27.28
C ALA A 316 -17.68 2.40 28.68
N ALA A 317 -16.61 1.63 28.87
CA ALA A 317 -15.85 1.61 30.12
C ALA A 317 -15.20 2.97 30.42
N LEU A 318 -14.57 3.58 29.41
CA LEU A 318 -13.97 4.91 29.52
C LEU A 318 -15.04 5.97 29.87
N LEU A 319 -16.19 5.93 29.18
CA LEU A 319 -17.30 6.84 29.47
C LEU A 319 -17.82 6.66 30.90
N ALA A 320 -18.02 5.41 31.36
CA ALA A 320 -18.42 5.13 32.73
C ALA A 320 -17.40 5.66 33.75
N LEU A 321 -16.10 5.53 33.46
CA LEU A 321 -15.03 6.07 34.28
C LEU A 321 -15.12 7.60 34.35
N LEU A 322 -15.20 8.29 33.21
CA LEU A 322 -15.29 9.76 33.13
C LEU A 322 -16.52 10.29 33.87
N LEU A 323 -17.69 9.67 33.67
CA LEU A 323 -18.93 10.02 34.36
C LEU A 323 -18.81 9.84 35.89
N SER A 324 -17.95 8.94 36.36
CA SER A 324 -17.73 8.75 37.80
C SER A 324 -17.01 9.93 38.47
N TYR A 325 -16.37 10.81 37.69
CA TYR A 325 -15.63 11.99 38.18
C TYR A 325 -16.36 13.33 37.94
N LEU A 326 -17.48 13.35 37.22
CA LEU A 326 -18.22 14.60 36.96
C LEU A 326 -18.94 15.11 38.23
N PRO A 327 -18.81 16.42 38.56
CA PRO A 327 -19.57 17.04 39.64
C PRO A 327 -21.06 17.21 39.24
N PRO A 328 -21.99 17.24 40.20
CA PRO A 328 -23.42 17.29 39.90
C PRO A 328 -23.80 18.58 39.15
N PRO A 329 -24.75 18.53 38.18
CA PRO A 329 -25.23 19.70 37.44
C PRO A 329 -25.96 20.74 38.30
N SER A 330 -26.12 20.52 39.62
CA SER A 330 -26.86 21.40 40.52
C SER A 330 -26.05 22.55 41.14
N VAL A 331 -24.78 22.77 40.78
CA VAL A 331 -23.99 23.92 41.28
C VAL A 331 -24.09 25.15 40.36
N TRP A 332 -24.81 25.04 39.23
CA TRP A 332 -25.15 26.15 38.33
C TRP A 332 -26.56 26.74 38.59
N ARG A 333 -27.06 26.66 39.84
CA ARG A 333 -28.23 27.44 40.25
C ARG A 333 -27.79 28.82 40.74
N TRP A 334 -27.80 29.77 39.79
CA TRP A 334 -28.17 31.17 39.98
C TRP A 334 -27.87 31.74 41.38
N ARG A 335 -26.71 32.39 41.52
CA ARG A 335 -26.57 33.49 42.49
C ARG A 335 -27.48 34.63 42.02
N ALA A 336 -28.78 34.47 42.26
CA ALA A 336 -29.74 35.55 42.19
C ALA A 336 -29.21 36.66 43.11
N TRP A 337 -28.90 37.79 42.49
CA TRP A 337 -28.53 39.04 43.13
C TRP A 337 -29.56 39.37 44.22
N ARG A 338 -29.25 39.06 45.47
CA ARG A 338 -29.92 39.69 46.61
C ARG A 338 -29.36 41.12 46.69
N ARG A 339 -30.12 42.06 46.14
CA ARG A 339 -29.95 43.50 46.38
C ARG A 339 -29.85 43.74 47.90
N PRO A 340 -28.91 44.59 48.38
CA PRO A 340 -28.93 45.02 49.76
C PRO A 340 -30.08 46.02 49.94
N GLN A 341 -30.98 45.75 50.89
CA GLN A 341 -31.86 46.78 51.44
C GLN A 341 -31.28 47.26 52.78
N ARG A 342 -30.96 48.56 52.78
CA ARG A 342 -30.67 49.50 53.87
C ARG A 342 -29.41 49.28 54.69
#